data_AF-A0A952EE17-F1
#
_entry.id   AF-A0A952EE17-F1
#
_cell.length_a   1.000
_cell.length_b   1.000
_cell.length_c   1.000
_cell.angle_alpha   90.00
_cell.angle_beta   90.00
_cell.angle_gamma   90.00
#
_symmetry.space_group_name_H-M   'P 1'
#
loop_
_entity.id
_entity.type
_entity.pdbx_description
1 polymer ?
#
loop_
_entity_poly.entity_id
_entity_poly.type
_entity_poly.pdbx_seq_one_letter_code
_entity_poly.pdbx_strand_id
1 'polypeptide(L)' 'MAGSVNKVILIGNLGADPEIKSFQNGGKIANIRIATSEQWKDRMTG' A
#
# COMPACT_ATOMS: atom_id res chain seq x y z
N MET A 1 -4.04 16.42 -23.81
CA MET A 1 -3.74 16.76 -22.40
C MET A 1 -4.47 15.77 -21.53
N ALA A 2 -3.76 14.91 -20.79
CA ALA A 2 -4.39 13.94 -19.89
C ALA A 2 -4.85 14.66 -18.62
N GLY A 3 -6.12 15.05 -18.57
CA GLY A 3 -6.74 15.75 -17.45
C GLY A 3 -7.36 14.79 -16.44
N SER A 4 -6.57 13.91 -15.83
CA SER A 4 -7.08 13.04 -14.76
C SER A 4 -6.05 12.86 -13.65
N VAL A 5 -6.54 12.59 -12.44
CA VAL A 5 -5.72 12.35 -11.25
C VAL A 5 -6.04 10.96 -10.71
N ASN A 6 -5.01 10.14 -10.54
CA ASN A 6 -5.07 8.91 -9.76
C ASN A 6 -4.15 9.09 -8.54
N LYS A 7 -4.74 9.12 -7.34
CA LYS A 7 -4.03 9.35 -6.07
C LYS A 7 -4.55 8.37 -5.02
N VAL A 8 -3.61 7.75 -4.30
CA VAL A 8 -3.89 6.86 -3.17
C VAL A 8 -3.14 7.37 -1.94
N ILE A 9 -3.82 7.41 -0.79
CA ILE A 9 -3.24 7.75 0.52
C ILE A 9 -3.57 6.58 1.46
N LEU A 10 -2.55 5.96 2.06
CA LEU A 10 -2.69 4.83 2.98
C LEU A 10 -1.98 5.15 4.29
N ILE A 11 -2.60 4.75 5.40
CA ILE A 11 -2.02 4.76 6.75
C ILE A 11 -2.21 3.36 7.31
N GLY A 12 -1.13 2.75 7.78
CA GLY A 12 -1.17 1.37 8.26
C GLY A 12 0.21 0.88 8.70
N ASN A 13 0.28 -0.41 9.01
CA ASN A 13 1.49 -1.04 9.51
C ASN A 13 2.13 -1.94 8.44
N LEU A 14 3.45 -2.11 8.48
CA LEU A 14 4.14 -3.07 7.63
C LEU A 14 3.81 -4.50 8.06
N GLY A 15 3.37 -5.33 7.13
CA GLY A 15 3.10 -6.75 7.38
C GLY A 15 4.35 -7.63 7.40
N ALA A 16 5.47 -7.13 6.89
CA ALA A 16 6.78 -7.77 6.88
C ALA A 16 7.87 -6.71 6.64
N ASP A 17 9.13 -7.09 6.85
CA ASP A 17 10.25 -6.25 6.48
C ASP A 17 10.23 -5.89 4.98
N PRO A 18 10.61 -4.67 4.59
CA PRO A 18 10.68 -4.26 3.18
C PRO A 18 11.59 -5.16 2.35
N GLU A 19 11.13 -5.57 1.18
CA GLU A 19 11.92 -6.37 0.24
C GLU A 19 12.64 -5.46 -0.76
N ILE A 20 13.97 -5.41 -0.67
CA ILE A 20 14.81 -4.58 -1.55
C ILE A 20 15.48 -5.45 -2.61
N LYS A 21 15.33 -5.09 -3.89
CA LYS A 21 16.05 -5.71 -5.01
C LYS A 21 16.88 -4.69 -5.76
N SER A 22 18.08 -5.08 -6.16
CA SER A 22 18.94 -4.28 -7.03
C SER A 22 18.94 -4.90 -8.43
N PHE A 23 18.71 -4.08 -9.45
CA PHE A 23 18.73 -4.49 -10.85
C PHE A 23 20.15 -4.40 -11.42
N GLN A 24 20.43 -5.19 -12.44
CA GLN A 24 21.75 -5.20 -13.11
C GLN A 24 22.10 -3.86 -13.77
N ASN A 25 21.11 -3.02 -14.09
CA ASN A 25 21.29 -1.67 -14.60
C ASN A 25 21.54 -0.62 -13.50
N GLY A 26 21.75 -1.03 -12.25
CA GLY A 26 22.01 -0.15 -11.11
C GLY A 26 20.77 0.44 -10.43
N GLY A 27 19.56 0.18 -10.94
CA GLY A 27 18.32 0.57 -10.28
C GLY A 27 18.06 -0.22 -8.99
N LYS A 28 17.35 0.37 -8.03
CA LYS A 28 16.86 -0.33 -6.83
C LYS A 28 15.34 -0.24 -6.77
N ILE A 29 14.69 -1.31 -6.35
CA ILE A 29 13.25 -1.36 -6.08
C ILE A 29 13.01 -1.82 -4.65
N ALA A 30 12.03 -1.20 -3.99
CA ALA A 30 11.56 -1.58 -2.66
C ALA A 30 10.09 -2.01 -2.77
N ASN A 31 9.76 -3.20 -2.29
CA ASN A 31 8.38 -3.65 -2.13
C ASN A 31 8.01 -3.65 -0.65
N ILE A 32 6.88 -3.03 -0.33
CA ILE A 32 6.33 -2.98 1.03
C ILE A 32 4.88 -3.49 1.02
N ARG A 33 4.46 -4.10 2.13
CA ARG A 33 3.09 -4.57 2.34
C ARG A 33 2.49 -3.80 3.50
N ILE A 34 1.45 -3.00 3.25
CA ILE A 34 0.80 -2.17 4.28
C ILE A 34 -0.54 -2.80 4.64
N ALA A 35 -0.74 -3.10 5.92
CA ALA A 35 -2.01 -3.54 6.47
C ALA A 35 -2.87 -2.32 6.87
N THR A 36 -4.09 -2.25 6.34
CA THR A 36 -5.12 -1.28 6.71
C THR A 36 -6.32 -2.02 7.29
N SER A 37 -6.96 -1.44 8.30
CA SER A 37 -8.13 -2.03 8.95
C SER A 37 -9.27 -1.03 9.03
N GLU A 38 -10.49 -1.50 8.82
CA GLU A 38 -11.70 -0.74 9.08
C GLU A 38 -12.54 -1.49 10.12
N GLN A 39 -13.21 -0.74 10.99
CA GLN A 39 -14.21 -1.29 11.89
C GLN A 39 -15.54 -0.65 11.57
N TRP A 40 -16.55 -1.46 11.31
CA TRP A 40 -17.92 -0.99 11.10
C TRP A 40 -18.88 -1.82 11.93
N LYS A 41 -20.01 -1.20 12.26
CA LYS A 41 -21.11 -1.84 12.95
C LYS A 41 -22.01 -2.53 11.93
N ASP A 42 -22.32 -3.82 12.14
CA ASP A 42 -23.20 -4.54 11.24
C ASP A 42 -24.62 -3.95 11.28
N ARG A 43 -25.27 -3.84 10.12
CA ARG A 43 -26.58 -3.15 10.02
C ARG A 43 -27.73 -3.99 10.55
N MET A 44 -27.63 -5.32 10.50
CA MET A 44 -28.72 -6.24 10.82
C MET A 44 -28.61 -6.81 12.24
N THR A 45 -27.38 -6.96 12.72
CA THR A 45 -27.04 -7.66 13.96
C THR A 45 -26.25 -6.79 14.94
N GLY A 46 -25.82 -5.59 14.52
CA GLY A 46 -25.00 -4.69 15.33
C GLY A 46 -25.79 -3.87 16.34
#